data_AF-A0A5Q4FP39-F1
#
_entry.id   AF-A0A5Q4FP39-F1
#
_cell.length_a   1.000
_cell.length_b   1.000
_cell.length_c   1.000
_cell.angle_alpha   90.00
_cell.angle_beta   90.00
_cell.angle_gamma   90.00
#
_symmetry.space_group_name_H-M   'P 1'
#
loop_
_entity.id
_entity.type
_entity.pdbx_description
1 polymer ?
#
loop_
_entity_poly.entity_id
_entity_poly.type
_entity_poly.pdbx_seq_one_letter_code
_entity_poly.pdbx_strand_id
1 'polypeptide(L)'
;MHDPREGITPDGMIRTGATRDAIATVYAPVLQAAVDAMAGPAALYVYGSVATGTATPPTSDVDLLTVGLPASQAQRLSAELSAKFADRCREVSVAPARWQHLEDRSDEGYGLRAFLRHYCVHLAGTDPADGLGEYPADARAARGFNGDIAQHRQRWRSALDRDVEVARLGTRIARKTLLAVTGLVSLREATWSTDRRSCAVRWNHLEPDIRLDTLVAWLDTPPGDPGAIAPVLHGPVAAVVQAFELEIGLWNDP
;
A
#
# COMPACT_ATOMS: atom_id res chain seq x y z
N MET A 1 -2.92 -7.80 -2.25
CA MET A 1 -2.30 -9.04 -1.75
C MET A 1 -3.26 -9.59 -0.74
N HIS A 2 -3.50 -10.88 -0.80
CA HIS A 2 -4.35 -11.55 0.15
C HIS A 2 -3.48 -12.01 1.33
N ASP A 3 -3.73 -11.48 2.52
CA ASP A 3 -3.19 -12.03 3.76
C ASP A 3 -4.32 -12.79 4.47
N PRO A 4 -4.24 -14.14 4.57
CA PRO A 4 -5.30 -14.94 5.15
C PRO A 4 -5.52 -14.69 6.65
N ARG A 5 -4.57 -14.01 7.32
CA ARG A 5 -4.65 -13.65 8.74
C ARG A 5 -5.12 -12.22 8.98
N GLU A 6 -5.35 -11.46 7.91
CA GLU A 6 -5.88 -10.10 8.01
C GLU A 6 -7.31 -10.09 8.54
N GLY A 7 -7.64 -9.09 9.35
CA GLY A 7 -8.99 -8.93 9.88
C GLY A 7 -9.02 -8.06 11.13
N ILE A 8 -10.03 -8.30 11.96
CA ILE A 8 -10.24 -7.61 13.23
C ILE A 8 -10.11 -8.60 14.41
N THR A 9 -9.49 -8.16 15.51
CA THR A 9 -9.52 -8.85 16.80
C THR A 9 -10.89 -8.70 17.50
N PRO A 10 -11.19 -9.47 18.56
CA PRO A 10 -12.43 -9.27 19.34
C PRO A 10 -12.59 -7.84 19.90
N ASP A 11 -11.49 -7.15 20.17
CA ASP A 11 -11.47 -5.78 20.72
C ASP A 11 -11.52 -4.69 19.64
N GLY A 12 -11.75 -5.05 18.37
CA GLY A 12 -11.85 -4.08 17.28
C GLY A 12 -10.51 -3.62 16.71
N MET A 13 -9.40 -4.30 17.01
CA MET A 13 -8.07 -3.92 16.53
C MET A 13 -7.75 -4.58 15.20
N ILE A 14 -6.97 -3.90 14.36
CA ILE A 14 -6.40 -4.49 13.15
C ILE A 14 -5.51 -5.67 13.55
N ARG A 15 -5.60 -6.77 12.80
CA ARG A 15 -4.66 -7.89 12.86
C ARG A 15 -4.20 -8.29 11.46
N THR A 16 -2.98 -8.80 11.36
CA THR A 16 -2.40 -9.33 10.11
C THR A 16 -1.53 -10.55 10.40
N GLY A 17 -1.01 -11.15 9.33
CA GLY A 17 -0.01 -12.21 9.37
C GLY A 17 1.45 -11.74 9.36
N ALA A 18 1.71 -10.43 9.32
CA ALA A 18 3.08 -9.91 9.21
C ALA A 18 3.90 -10.28 10.46
N THR A 19 4.85 -11.20 10.31
CA THR A 19 5.67 -11.71 11.42
C THR A 19 7.03 -12.18 10.91
N ARG A 20 8.07 -12.12 11.74
CA ARG A 20 9.41 -12.60 11.34
C ARG A 20 9.40 -14.10 11.01
N ASP A 21 8.62 -14.89 11.74
CA ASP A 21 8.50 -16.34 11.54
C ASP A 21 7.79 -16.73 10.24
N ALA A 22 6.99 -15.82 9.67
CA ALA A 22 6.32 -16.05 8.38
C ALA A 22 7.27 -15.86 7.18
N ILE A 23 8.44 -15.24 7.36
CA ILE A 23 9.37 -14.94 6.27
C ILE A 23 10.08 -16.22 5.84
N ALA A 24 9.84 -16.65 4.60
CA ALA A 24 10.52 -17.80 4.02
C ALA A 24 12.03 -17.56 3.89
N THR A 25 12.84 -18.57 4.25
CA THR A 25 14.31 -18.49 4.27
C THR A 25 14.95 -18.15 2.92
N VAL A 26 14.26 -18.43 1.81
CA VAL A 26 14.68 -18.05 0.45
C VAL A 26 14.90 -16.55 0.27
N TYR A 27 14.18 -15.72 1.04
CA TYR A 27 14.31 -14.25 1.00
C TYR A 27 15.41 -13.72 1.92
N ALA A 28 15.96 -14.54 2.83
CA ALA A 28 16.99 -14.10 3.78
C ALA A 28 18.20 -13.41 3.13
N PRO A 29 18.75 -13.89 1.98
CA PRO A 29 19.85 -13.20 1.30
C PRO A 29 19.47 -11.80 0.79
N VAL A 30 18.22 -11.61 0.34
CA VAL A 30 17.73 -10.31 -0.15
C VAL A 30 17.62 -9.33 1.00
N LEU A 31 17.02 -9.77 2.11
CA LEU A 31 16.83 -8.95 3.30
C LEU A 31 18.18 -8.59 3.96
N GLN A 32 19.11 -9.55 4.05
CA GLN A 32 20.44 -9.29 4.58
C GLN A 32 21.20 -8.28 3.73
N ALA A 33 21.16 -8.39 2.40
CA ALA A 33 21.79 -7.41 1.52
C ALA A 33 21.19 -6.01 1.64
N ALA A 34 19.87 -5.90 1.89
CA ALA A 34 19.23 -4.63 2.18
C ALA A 34 19.69 -4.03 3.52
N VAL A 35 19.83 -4.86 4.55
CA VAL A 35 20.39 -4.47 5.86
C VAL A 35 21.83 -3.99 5.71
N ASP A 36 22.68 -4.72 4.98
CA ASP A 36 24.09 -4.37 4.82
C ASP A 36 24.30 -3.09 4.01
N ALA A 37 23.40 -2.82 3.06
CA ALA A 37 23.46 -1.63 2.21
C ALA A 37 22.84 -0.38 2.87
N MET A 38 22.09 -0.55 3.97
CA MET A 38 21.60 0.55 4.78
C MET A 38 22.76 1.20 5.53
N ALA A 39 23.02 2.48 5.22
CA ALA A 39 23.99 3.29 5.94
C ALA A 39 23.27 4.35 6.80
N GLY A 40 23.75 4.54 8.04
CA GLY A 40 23.28 5.59 8.93
C GLY A 40 22.08 5.19 9.81
N PRO A 41 21.42 6.16 10.47
CA PRO A 41 20.44 5.92 11.53
C PRO A 41 19.02 5.59 11.01
N ALA A 42 18.89 5.09 9.78
CA ALA A 42 17.58 4.75 9.22
C ALA A 42 17.03 3.46 9.83
N ALA A 43 15.70 3.32 9.86
CA ALA A 43 15.03 2.05 10.12
C ALA A 43 14.70 1.33 8.81
N LEU A 44 14.76 0.00 8.81
CA LEU A 44 14.39 -0.85 7.68
C LEU A 44 13.35 -1.88 8.11
N TYR A 45 12.32 -2.03 7.29
CA TYR A 45 11.26 -3.02 7.44
C TYR A 45 11.06 -3.78 6.14
N VAL A 46 10.56 -5.01 6.26
CA VAL A 46 9.90 -5.72 5.16
C VAL A 46 8.40 -5.73 5.42
N TYR A 47 7.61 -5.57 4.37
CA TYR A 47 6.16 -5.70 4.45
C TYR A 47 5.64 -6.57 3.31
N GLY A 48 4.32 -6.69 3.24
CA GLY A 48 3.69 -7.35 2.12
C GLY A 48 3.90 -8.87 2.11
N SER A 49 4.04 -9.47 0.92
CA SER A 49 3.81 -10.92 0.77
C SER A 49 4.93 -11.73 1.41
N VAL A 50 6.13 -11.14 1.47
CA VAL A 50 7.27 -11.70 2.18
C VAL A 50 7.03 -11.67 3.68
N ALA A 51 6.56 -10.54 4.23
CA ALA A 51 6.26 -10.40 5.65
C ALA A 51 5.10 -11.30 6.12
N THR A 52 4.12 -11.56 5.25
CA THR A 52 2.95 -12.41 5.57
C THR A 52 3.14 -13.88 5.23
N GLY A 53 4.27 -14.26 4.62
CA GLY A 53 4.56 -15.64 4.23
C GLY A 53 3.77 -16.16 3.02
N THR A 54 3.23 -15.25 2.21
CA THR A 54 2.42 -15.57 1.01
C THR A 54 3.19 -15.37 -0.30
N ALA A 55 4.43 -14.89 -0.23
CA ALA A 55 5.29 -14.68 -1.39
C ALA A 55 5.68 -16.00 -2.06
N THR A 56 5.65 -16.01 -3.40
CA THR A 56 6.04 -17.13 -4.25
C THR A 56 7.26 -16.75 -5.09
N PRO A 57 8.46 -17.29 -4.82
CA PRO A 57 9.63 -17.08 -5.66
C PRO A 57 9.47 -17.71 -7.05
N PRO A 58 10.07 -17.14 -8.11
CA PRO A 58 10.65 -15.80 -8.18
C PRO A 58 9.60 -14.73 -8.53
N THR A 59 8.31 -15.06 -8.51
CA THR A 59 7.24 -14.23 -9.09
C THR A 59 6.73 -13.11 -8.19
N SER A 60 6.98 -13.19 -6.88
CA SER A 60 6.61 -12.15 -5.92
C SER A 60 7.67 -11.05 -5.81
N ASP A 61 7.20 -9.85 -5.48
CA ASP A 61 8.05 -8.72 -5.14
C ASP A 61 8.53 -8.83 -3.68
N VAL A 62 9.68 -8.23 -3.39
CA VAL A 62 10.16 -7.98 -2.03
C VAL A 62 9.95 -6.50 -1.74
N ASP A 63 8.95 -6.21 -0.91
CA ASP A 63 8.57 -4.85 -0.55
C ASP A 63 9.24 -4.43 0.78
N LEU A 64 10.07 -3.39 0.71
CA LEU A 64 10.82 -2.83 1.82
C LEU A 64 10.38 -1.39 2.10
N LEU A 65 10.38 -1.01 3.37
CA LEU A 65 10.14 0.37 3.81
C LEU A 65 11.34 0.84 4.63
N THR A 66 11.78 2.06 4.35
CA THR A 66 12.83 2.73 5.13
C THR A 66 12.28 3.97 5.81
N VAL A 67 12.73 4.25 7.03
CA VAL A 67 12.41 5.51 7.72
C VAL A 67 13.70 6.29 7.92
N GLY A 68 13.77 7.49 7.36
CA GLY A 68 14.94 8.36 7.44
C GLY A 68 15.97 8.20 6.31
N LEU A 69 15.76 7.26 5.38
CA LEU A 69 16.62 7.12 4.20
C LEU A 69 16.17 8.11 3.09
N PRO A 70 17.09 8.86 2.46
CA PRO A 70 16.75 9.74 1.35
C PRO A 70 16.13 8.97 0.17
N ALA A 71 15.10 9.55 -0.46
CA ALA A 71 14.38 8.90 -1.56
C ALA A 71 15.29 8.48 -2.74
N SER A 72 16.30 9.27 -3.06
CA SER A 72 17.28 8.93 -4.10
C SER A 72 18.13 7.71 -3.74
N GLN A 73 18.41 7.50 -2.45
CA GLN A 73 19.15 6.34 -1.98
C GLN A 73 18.26 5.10 -1.93
N ALA A 74 17.01 5.22 -1.48
CA ALA A 74 16.03 4.13 -1.56
C ALA A 74 15.81 3.66 -3.00
N GLN A 75 15.74 4.60 -3.96
CA GLN A 75 15.61 4.28 -5.38
C GLN A 75 16.84 3.52 -5.92
N ARG A 76 18.05 3.97 -5.59
CA ARG A 76 19.28 3.24 -5.97
C ARG A 76 19.30 1.84 -5.40
N LEU A 77 18.98 1.69 -4.11
CA LEU A 77 18.93 0.40 -3.43
C LEU A 77 17.90 -0.54 -4.08
N SER A 78 16.72 -0.02 -4.45
CA SER A 78 15.70 -0.79 -5.18
C SER A 78 16.25 -1.37 -6.48
N ALA A 79 16.92 -0.53 -7.29
CA ALA A 79 17.48 -0.95 -8.57
C ALA A 79 18.61 -1.97 -8.41
N GLU A 80 19.54 -1.72 -7.48
CA GLU A 80 20.69 -2.60 -7.20
C GLU A 80 20.24 -3.98 -6.69
N LEU A 81 19.31 -4.02 -5.73
CA LEU A 81 18.80 -5.28 -5.18
C LEU A 81 17.94 -6.03 -6.19
N SER A 82 17.09 -5.33 -6.95
CA SER A 82 16.30 -5.95 -8.02
C SER A 82 17.19 -6.64 -9.05
N ALA A 83 18.27 -5.98 -9.49
CA ALA A 83 19.23 -6.57 -10.43
C ALA A 83 19.97 -7.77 -9.81
N LYS A 84 20.39 -7.66 -8.55
CA LYS A 84 21.16 -8.70 -7.85
C LYS A 84 20.35 -9.96 -7.55
N PHE A 85 19.04 -9.83 -7.32
CA PHE A 85 18.18 -10.92 -6.85
C PHE A 85 17.00 -11.25 -7.79
N ALA A 86 17.16 -10.96 -9.07
CA ALA A 86 16.17 -11.28 -10.11
C ALA A 86 15.85 -12.79 -10.22
N ASP A 87 16.70 -13.66 -9.67
CA ASP A 87 16.46 -15.11 -9.58
C ASP A 87 15.58 -15.53 -8.39
N ARG A 88 15.32 -14.62 -7.43
CA ARG A 88 14.57 -14.87 -6.19
C ARG A 88 13.26 -14.10 -6.09
N CYS A 89 13.16 -12.97 -6.77
CA CYS A 89 11.98 -12.11 -6.75
C CYS A 89 11.85 -11.34 -8.07
N ARG A 90 10.64 -10.90 -8.38
CA ARG A 90 10.34 -10.15 -9.59
C ARG A 90 10.94 -8.75 -9.52
N GLU A 91 10.83 -8.12 -8.35
CA GLU A 91 11.35 -6.79 -8.06
C GLU A 91 11.65 -6.67 -6.55
N VAL A 92 12.64 -5.86 -6.20
CA VAL A 92 12.84 -5.35 -4.85
C VAL A 92 12.48 -3.86 -4.84
N SER A 93 11.45 -3.48 -4.09
CA SER A 93 11.01 -2.10 -3.96
C SER A 93 11.35 -1.56 -2.59
N VAL A 94 12.01 -0.40 -2.52
CA VAL A 94 12.35 0.28 -1.26
C VAL A 94 11.61 1.62 -1.21
N ALA A 95 10.56 1.68 -0.39
CA ALA A 95 9.79 2.89 -0.14
C ALA A 95 10.48 3.77 0.93
N PRO A 96 10.69 5.08 0.68
CA PRO A 96 11.20 6.00 1.70
C PRO A 96 10.07 6.66 2.50
N ALA A 97 10.21 6.67 3.83
CA ALA A 97 9.40 7.45 4.77
C ALA A 97 10.30 8.37 5.61
N ARG A 98 9.71 9.41 6.20
CA ARG A 98 10.42 10.42 7.01
C ARG A 98 10.06 10.29 8.49
N TRP A 99 11.04 10.52 9.37
CA TRP A 99 10.82 10.55 10.82
C TRP A 99 9.73 11.55 11.24
N GLN A 100 9.69 12.71 10.60
CA GLN A 100 8.71 13.78 10.87
C GLN A 100 7.26 13.30 10.75
N HIS A 101 6.97 12.40 9.80
CA HIS A 101 5.61 11.88 9.62
C HIS A 101 5.17 10.98 10.78
N LEU A 102 6.12 10.38 11.53
CA LEU A 102 5.80 9.56 12.69
C LEU A 102 5.51 10.37 13.95
N GLU A 103 6.04 11.59 14.01
CA GLU A 103 5.90 12.50 15.16
C GLU A 103 4.62 13.33 15.08
N ASP A 104 4.11 13.60 13.88
CA ASP A 104 2.92 14.41 13.70
C ASP A 104 1.63 13.65 14.04
N ARG A 105 0.59 14.41 14.41
CA ARG A 105 -0.75 13.87 14.73
C ARG A 105 -1.67 13.86 13.50
N SER A 106 -1.12 14.00 12.30
CA SER A 106 -1.89 14.01 11.06
C SER A 106 -2.49 12.62 10.76
N ASP A 107 -3.41 12.57 9.81
CA ASP A 107 -3.92 11.30 9.30
C ASP A 107 -2.82 10.51 8.57
N GLU A 108 -1.92 11.17 7.82
CA GLU A 108 -0.77 10.50 7.18
C GLU A 108 0.12 9.82 8.22
N GLY A 109 0.47 10.54 9.29
CA GLY A 109 1.27 9.99 10.38
C GLY A 109 0.57 8.89 11.15
N TYR A 110 -0.75 9.00 11.33
CA TYR A 110 -1.56 7.92 11.91
C TYR A 110 -1.53 6.66 11.03
N GLY A 111 -1.72 6.81 9.72
CA GLY A 111 -1.65 5.71 8.75
C GLY A 111 -0.27 5.05 8.74
N LEU A 112 0.81 5.84 8.74
CA LEU A 112 2.17 5.31 8.76
C LEU A 112 2.45 4.51 10.05
N ARG A 113 2.06 5.01 11.22
CA ARG A 113 2.23 4.27 12.48
C ARG A 113 1.40 2.98 12.52
N ALA A 114 0.16 3.01 12.05
CA ALA A 114 -0.68 1.82 11.93
C ALA A 114 -0.07 0.80 10.96
N PHE A 115 0.49 1.27 9.83
CA PHE A 115 1.18 0.43 8.86
C PHE A 115 2.41 -0.23 9.46
N LEU A 116 3.28 0.54 10.13
CA LEU A 116 4.47 0.00 10.79
C LEU A 116 4.12 -1.03 11.86
N ARG A 117 3.10 -0.74 12.67
CA ARG A 117 2.68 -1.63 13.76
C ARG A 117 2.13 -2.96 13.25
N HIS A 118 1.33 -2.93 12.19
CA HIS A 118 0.52 -4.08 11.82
C HIS A 118 0.97 -4.78 10.54
N TYR A 119 1.66 -4.14 9.62
CA TYR A 119 1.97 -4.70 8.30
C TYR A 119 3.46 -4.89 8.04
N CYS A 120 4.32 -4.33 8.90
CA CYS A 120 5.76 -4.32 8.73
C CYS A 120 6.45 -5.22 9.75
N VAL A 121 7.51 -5.88 9.32
CA VAL A 121 8.45 -6.61 10.18
C VAL A 121 9.76 -5.84 10.21
N HIS A 122 10.18 -5.42 11.41
CA HIS A 122 11.43 -4.70 11.61
C HIS A 122 12.65 -5.59 11.29
N LEU A 123 13.58 -5.03 10.52
CA LEU A 123 14.81 -5.70 10.07
C LEU A 123 16.07 -5.11 10.71
N ALA A 124 16.21 -3.79 10.72
CA ALA A 124 17.40 -3.10 11.22
C ALA A 124 17.13 -1.63 11.53
N GLY A 125 18.00 -1.04 12.39
CA GLY A 125 17.91 0.35 12.83
C GLY A 125 17.16 0.51 14.15
N THR A 126 16.94 1.78 14.55
CA THR A 126 16.03 2.10 15.66
C THR A 126 14.60 1.89 15.19
N ASP A 127 13.82 1.10 15.91
CA ASP A 127 12.45 0.75 15.54
C ASP A 127 11.45 1.83 16.03
N PRO A 128 10.93 2.73 15.17
CA PRO A 128 9.86 3.65 15.56
C PRO A 128 8.53 2.98 15.91
N ALA A 129 8.35 1.70 15.58
CA ALA A 129 7.17 0.95 15.95
C ALA A 129 7.28 0.34 17.34
N ASP A 130 8.48 0.36 17.95
CA ASP A 130 8.68 -0.12 19.31
C ASP A 130 7.84 0.72 20.30
N GLY A 131 7.10 0.03 21.16
CA GLY A 131 6.15 0.64 22.08
C GLY A 131 4.86 1.20 21.46
N LEU A 132 4.64 1.11 20.13
CA LEU A 132 3.33 1.45 19.56
C LEU A 132 2.26 0.45 20.02
N GLY A 133 1.13 0.98 20.49
CA GLY A 133 -0.06 0.19 20.77
C GLY A 133 -0.74 -0.33 19.50
N GLU A 134 -1.74 -1.18 19.69
CA GLU A 134 -2.59 -1.63 18.58
C GLU A 134 -3.50 -0.50 18.08
N TYR A 135 -3.76 -0.52 16.78
CA TYR A 135 -4.63 0.43 16.09
C TYR A 135 -6.00 -0.18 15.79
N PRO A 136 -7.11 0.54 16.07
CA PRO A 136 -8.46 0.08 15.75
C PRO A 136 -8.67 -0.03 14.23
N ALA A 137 -9.47 -1.01 13.83
CA ALA A 137 -9.92 -1.19 12.46
C ALA A 137 -11.11 -0.25 12.16
N ASP A 138 -10.84 1.04 12.11
CA ASP A 138 -11.87 2.09 12.05
C ASP A 138 -11.66 3.08 10.88
N ALA A 139 -12.55 4.06 10.80
CA ALA A 139 -12.49 5.09 9.77
C ALA A 139 -11.21 5.94 9.85
N ARG A 140 -10.62 6.10 11.03
CA ARG A 140 -9.37 6.85 11.18
C ARG A 140 -8.20 6.08 10.58
N ALA A 141 -8.14 4.77 10.77
CA ALA A 141 -7.16 3.91 10.09
C ALA A 141 -7.35 3.94 8.57
N ALA A 142 -8.59 3.75 8.10
CA ALA A 142 -8.89 3.79 6.66
C ALA A 142 -8.49 5.13 6.03
N ARG A 143 -8.83 6.26 6.70
CA ARG A 143 -8.41 7.60 6.32
C ARG A 143 -6.90 7.74 6.34
N GLY A 144 -6.21 7.25 7.36
CA GLY A 144 -4.75 7.29 7.42
C GLY A 144 -4.06 6.60 6.24
N PHE A 145 -4.64 5.52 5.71
CA PHE A 145 -4.08 4.82 4.55
C PHE A 145 -4.37 5.50 3.19
N ASN A 146 -5.54 6.14 3.02
CA ASN A 146 -6.00 6.59 1.70
C ASN A 146 -6.71 7.95 1.65
N GLY A 147 -6.66 8.77 2.70
CA GLY A 147 -7.34 10.06 2.73
C GLY A 147 -6.82 11.07 1.71
N ASP A 148 -5.66 10.83 1.09
CA ASP A 148 -5.09 11.57 -0.05
C ASP A 148 -5.68 11.17 -1.42
N ILE A 149 -6.66 10.26 -1.48
CA ILE A 149 -7.19 9.74 -2.76
C ILE A 149 -7.73 10.86 -3.68
N ALA A 150 -8.36 11.89 -3.11
CA ALA A 150 -8.85 13.05 -3.87
C ALA A 150 -7.70 13.86 -4.49
N GLN A 151 -6.61 14.10 -3.74
CA GLN A 151 -5.41 14.78 -4.25
C GLN A 151 -4.78 13.95 -5.37
N HIS A 152 -4.72 12.63 -5.21
CA HIS A 152 -4.24 11.74 -6.27
C HIS A 152 -5.09 11.81 -7.53
N ARG A 153 -6.43 11.80 -7.39
CA ARG A 153 -7.34 11.97 -8.52
C ARG A 153 -7.09 13.29 -9.25
N GLN A 154 -6.89 14.39 -8.53
CA GLN A 154 -6.55 15.68 -9.15
C GLN A 154 -5.23 15.60 -9.93
N ARG A 155 -4.17 15.02 -9.32
CA ARG A 155 -2.87 14.84 -9.98
C ARG A 155 -2.98 13.98 -11.24
N TRP A 156 -3.79 12.91 -11.23
CA TRP A 156 -4.00 12.07 -12.42
C TRP A 156 -4.74 12.82 -13.51
N ARG A 157 -5.74 13.66 -13.18
CA ARG A 157 -6.43 14.51 -14.16
C ARG A 157 -5.44 15.46 -14.84
N SER A 158 -4.63 16.16 -14.06
CA SER A 158 -3.60 17.07 -14.60
C SER A 158 -2.49 16.36 -15.38
N ALA A 159 -2.34 15.06 -15.21
CA ALA A 159 -1.36 14.26 -15.94
C ALA A 159 -1.87 13.85 -17.34
N LEU A 160 -3.19 13.87 -17.59
CA LEU A 160 -3.76 13.53 -18.90
C LEU A 160 -3.38 14.54 -19.99
N ASP A 161 -3.12 15.78 -19.61
CA ASP A 161 -2.71 16.85 -20.53
C ASP A 161 -1.20 16.84 -20.83
N ARG A 162 -0.47 15.80 -20.39
CA ARG A 162 0.98 15.67 -20.51
C ARG A 162 1.36 14.38 -21.21
N ASP A 163 2.57 14.33 -21.77
CA ASP A 163 3.15 13.09 -22.25
C ASP A 163 3.49 12.19 -21.05
N VAL A 164 2.72 11.11 -20.88
CA VAL A 164 2.79 10.20 -19.73
C VAL A 164 2.77 8.75 -20.17
N GLU A 165 3.53 7.92 -19.46
CA GLU A 165 3.47 6.47 -19.59
C GLU A 165 2.09 5.96 -19.14
N VAL A 166 1.21 5.73 -20.12
CA VAL A 166 -0.21 5.40 -19.93
C VAL A 166 -0.39 4.16 -19.06
N ALA A 167 0.34 3.10 -19.37
CA ALA A 167 0.30 1.85 -18.62
C ALA A 167 0.66 2.09 -17.14
N ARG A 168 1.70 2.90 -16.88
CA ARG A 168 2.12 3.24 -15.52
C ARG A 168 1.07 4.10 -14.82
N LEU A 169 0.46 5.05 -15.50
CA LEU A 169 -0.62 5.87 -14.95
C LEU A 169 -1.84 5.01 -14.58
N GLY A 170 -2.30 4.14 -15.48
CA GLY A 170 -3.41 3.22 -15.26
C GLY A 170 -3.19 2.30 -14.05
N THR A 171 -1.99 1.69 -13.94
CA THR A 171 -1.64 0.86 -12.78
C THR A 171 -1.69 1.65 -11.46
N ARG A 172 -1.22 2.90 -11.44
CA ARG A 172 -1.29 3.75 -10.23
C ARG A 172 -2.73 4.09 -9.87
N ILE A 173 -3.56 4.44 -10.85
CA ILE A 173 -4.99 4.73 -10.65
C ILE A 173 -5.68 3.50 -10.06
N ALA A 174 -5.49 2.33 -10.67
CA ALA A 174 -6.06 1.07 -10.22
C ALA A 174 -5.62 0.74 -8.78
N ARG A 175 -4.32 0.69 -8.51
CA ARG A 175 -3.80 0.28 -7.20
C ARG A 175 -4.23 1.20 -6.07
N LYS A 176 -4.26 2.52 -6.29
CA LYS A 176 -4.63 3.50 -5.26
C LYS A 176 -6.15 3.56 -5.06
N THR A 177 -6.93 3.57 -6.14
CA THR A 177 -8.41 3.56 -6.05
C THR A 177 -8.91 2.28 -5.38
N LEU A 178 -8.39 1.12 -5.79
CA LEU A 178 -8.80 -0.15 -5.19
C LEU A 178 -8.34 -0.28 -3.73
N LEU A 179 -7.26 0.40 -3.31
CA LEU A 179 -6.87 0.44 -1.91
C LEU A 179 -7.86 1.28 -1.08
N ALA A 180 -8.34 2.41 -1.63
CA ALA A 180 -9.40 3.20 -0.98
C ALA A 180 -10.70 2.39 -0.81
N VAL A 181 -11.06 1.58 -1.81
CA VAL A 181 -12.21 0.67 -1.75
C VAL A 181 -12.09 -0.34 -0.60
N THR A 182 -10.88 -0.81 -0.27
CA THR A 182 -10.75 -1.77 0.84
C THR A 182 -11.12 -1.15 2.17
N GLY A 183 -10.83 0.15 2.39
CA GLY A 183 -11.29 0.88 3.57
C GLY A 183 -12.81 1.01 3.65
N LEU A 184 -13.46 1.33 2.51
CA LEU A 184 -14.92 1.44 2.43
C LEU A 184 -15.62 0.11 2.74
N VAL A 185 -15.17 -0.98 2.11
CA VAL A 185 -15.70 -2.32 2.36
C VAL A 185 -15.46 -2.74 3.81
N SER A 186 -14.27 -2.48 4.35
CA SER A 186 -13.91 -2.79 5.73
C SER A 186 -14.90 -2.16 6.71
N LEU A 187 -15.23 -0.87 6.55
CA LEU A 187 -16.18 -0.22 7.45
C LEU A 187 -17.62 -0.69 7.28
N ARG A 188 -18.10 -0.81 6.04
CA ARG A 188 -19.48 -1.21 5.76
C ARG A 188 -19.80 -2.62 6.24
N GLU A 189 -18.80 -3.50 6.23
CA GLU A 189 -18.95 -4.91 6.65
C GLU A 189 -18.40 -5.19 8.05
N ALA A 190 -17.97 -4.17 8.79
CA ALA A 190 -17.34 -4.29 10.12
C ALA A 190 -16.22 -5.36 10.12
N THR A 191 -15.34 -5.28 9.12
CA THR A 191 -14.18 -6.15 8.90
C THR A 191 -12.94 -5.30 8.62
N TRP A 192 -11.81 -5.93 8.35
CA TRP A 192 -10.61 -5.22 7.91
C TRP A 192 -9.90 -6.02 6.83
N SER A 193 -9.67 -5.39 5.68
CA SER A 193 -8.82 -5.95 4.65
C SER A 193 -8.13 -4.90 3.77
N THR A 194 -6.99 -5.28 3.21
CA THR A 194 -6.26 -4.57 2.15
C THR A 194 -6.19 -5.38 0.84
N ASP A 195 -6.94 -6.49 0.76
CA ASP A 195 -7.08 -7.28 -0.46
C ASP A 195 -8.00 -6.59 -1.49
N ARG A 196 -7.36 -5.80 -2.35
CA ARG A 196 -7.97 -5.06 -3.46
C ARG A 196 -8.93 -5.86 -4.32
N ARG A 197 -8.64 -7.14 -4.63
CA ARG A 197 -9.50 -7.92 -5.53
C ARG A 197 -10.75 -8.39 -4.81
N SER A 198 -10.58 -8.98 -3.63
CA SER A 198 -11.70 -9.43 -2.80
C SER A 198 -12.63 -8.27 -2.44
N CYS A 199 -12.07 -7.13 -2.04
CA CYS A 199 -12.86 -5.94 -1.75
C CYS A 199 -13.52 -5.33 -2.99
N ALA A 200 -12.91 -5.39 -4.18
CA ALA A 200 -13.59 -4.95 -5.41
C ALA A 200 -14.82 -5.81 -5.73
N VAL A 201 -14.74 -7.12 -5.51
CA VAL A 201 -15.88 -8.03 -5.68
C VAL A 201 -16.98 -7.71 -4.66
N ARG A 202 -16.63 -7.50 -3.39
CA ARG A 202 -17.59 -7.08 -2.35
C ARG A 202 -18.23 -5.74 -2.69
N TRP A 203 -17.43 -4.76 -3.10
CA TRP A 203 -17.91 -3.45 -3.53
C TRP A 203 -18.92 -3.56 -4.67
N ASN A 204 -18.64 -4.35 -5.70
CA ASN A 204 -19.56 -4.55 -6.82
C ASN A 204 -20.92 -5.14 -6.40
N HIS A 205 -21.01 -5.82 -5.24
CA HIS A 205 -22.29 -6.26 -4.66
C HIS A 205 -22.96 -5.16 -3.83
N LEU A 206 -22.18 -4.36 -3.10
CA LEU A 206 -22.68 -3.27 -2.25
C LEU A 206 -23.14 -2.06 -3.08
N GLU A 207 -22.47 -1.80 -4.21
CA GLU A 207 -22.65 -0.64 -5.10
C GLU A 207 -22.74 -1.12 -6.56
N PRO A 208 -23.84 -1.78 -6.96
CA PRO A 208 -23.96 -2.44 -8.27
C PRO A 208 -23.85 -1.47 -9.46
N ASP A 209 -24.18 -0.19 -9.25
CA ASP A 209 -24.11 0.86 -10.26
C ASP A 209 -22.66 1.34 -10.51
N ILE A 210 -21.73 1.04 -9.61
CA ILE A 210 -20.32 1.45 -9.69
C ILE A 210 -19.44 0.21 -9.84
N ARG A 211 -19.26 -0.21 -11.10
CA ARG A 211 -18.45 -1.38 -11.46
C ARG A 211 -16.95 -1.07 -11.42
N LEU A 212 -16.19 -1.89 -10.70
CA LEU A 212 -14.72 -1.75 -10.58
C LEU A 212 -13.93 -2.74 -11.45
N ASP A 213 -14.59 -3.52 -12.32
CA ASP A 213 -13.96 -4.59 -13.11
C ASP A 213 -12.79 -4.08 -13.95
N THR A 214 -12.90 -2.89 -14.56
CA THR A 214 -11.81 -2.27 -15.33
C THR A 214 -10.59 -1.95 -14.47
N LEU A 215 -10.79 -1.44 -13.24
CA LEU A 215 -9.69 -1.14 -12.32
C LEU A 215 -9.01 -2.44 -11.86
N VAL A 216 -9.78 -3.52 -11.64
CA VAL A 216 -9.22 -4.84 -11.33
C VAL A 216 -8.40 -5.39 -12.50
N ALA A 217 -8.90 -5.28 -13.73
CA ALA A 217 -8.18 -5.71 -14.93
C ALA A 217 -6.84 -4.97 -15.11
N TRP A 218 -6.79 -3.67 -14.81
CA TRP A 218 -5.57 -2.86 -14.87
C TRP A 218 -4.48 -3.25 -13.86
N LEU A 219 -4.77 -4.12 -12.88
CA LEU A 219 -3.73 -4.70 -12.02
C LEU A 219 -2.83 -5.68 -12.79
N ASP A 220 -3.37 -6.34 -13.81
CA ASP A 220 -2.66 -7.38 -14.60
C ASP A 220 -2.34 -6.89 -16.01
N THR A 221 -3.27 -6.18 -16.64
CA THR A 221 -3.16 -5.66 -17.99
C THR A 221 -3.46 -4.17 -17.98
N PRO A 222 -2.45 -3.33 -17.71
CA PRO A 222 -2.61 -1.89 -17.72
C PRO A 222 -3.04 -1.37 -19.11
N PRO A 223 -3.73 -0.22 -19.18
CA PRO A 223 -4.20 0.33 -20.43
C PRO A 223 -3.01 0.80 -21.30
N GLY A 224 -3.11 0.56 -22.61
CA GLY A 224 -2.16 1.08 -23.61
C GLY A 224 -2.60 2.39 -24.26
N ASP A 225 -3.88 2.76 -24.13
CA ASP A 225 -4.49 3.94 -24.77
C ASP A 225 -4.84 5.01 -23.72
N PRO A 226 -4.36 6.27 -23.85
CA PRO A 226 -4.78 7.39 -23.00
C PRO A 226 -6.30 7.58 -22.94
N GLY A 227 -7.02 7.28 -24.03
CA GLY A 227 -8.47 7.38 -24.12
C GLY A 227 -9.22 6.48 -23.13
N ALA A 228 -8.57 5.41 -22.66
CA ALA A 228 -9.14 4.53 -21.64
C ALA A 228 -9.10 5.13 -20.22
N ILE A 229 -8.23 6.11 -19.96
CA ILE A 229 -8.05 6.66 -18.60
C ILE A 229 -9.17 7.59 -18.20
N ALA A 230 -9.53 8.56 -19.07
CA ALA A 230 -10.48 9.62 -18.72
C ALA A 230 -11.86 9.07 -18.29
N PRO A 231 -12.49 8.11 -19.00
CA PRO A 231 -13.78 7.55 -18.59
C PRO A 231 -13.72 6.89 -17.20
N VAL A 232 -12.65 6.15 -16.90
CA VAL A 232 -12.44 5.51 -15.60
C VAL A 232 -12.25 6.54 -14.50
N LEU A 233 -11.51 7.62 -14.79
CA LEU A 233 -11.22 8.69 -13.85
C LEU A 233 -12.45 9.55 -13.51
N HIS A 234 -13.34 9.75 -14.49
CA HIS A 234 -14.58 10.52 -14.35
C HIS A 234 -15.77 9.70 -13.85
N GLY A 235 -15.78 8.39 -14.09
CA GLY A 235 -16.80 7.46 -13.59
C GLY A 235 -16.37 6.79 -12.28
N PRO A 236 -15.95 5.51 -12.31
CA PRO A 236 -15.76 4.69 -11.11
C PRO A 236 -14.77 5.29 -10.10
N VAL A 237 -13.66 5.91 -10.55
CA VAL A 237 -12.71 6.54 -9.62
C VAL A 237 -13.33 7.75 -8.92
N ALA A 238 -14.11 8.57 -9.63
CA ALA A 238 -14.78 9.73 -9.03
C ALA A 238 -15.83 9.29 -8.01
N ALA A 239 -16.58 8.24 -8.31
CA ALA A 239 -17.59 7.68 -7.41
C ALA A 239 -16.96 7.09 -6.13
N VAL A 240 -15.85 6.35 -6.25
CA VAL A 240 -15.09 5.85 -5.10
C VAL A 240 -14.55 7.00 -4.24
N VAL A 241 -13.99 8.04 -4.85
CA VAL A 241 -13.50 9.22 -4.12
C VAL A 241 -14.63 9.88 -3.33
N GLN A 242 -15.80 10.04 -3.95
CA GLN A 242 -16.96 10.64 -3.30
C GLN A 242 -17.45 9.78 -2.11
N ALA A 243 -17.57 8.47 -2.29
CA ALA A 243 -17.94 7.56 -1.21
C ALA A 243 -16.92 7.62 -0.05
N PHE A 244 -15.62 7.62 -0.37
CA PHE A 244 -14.55 7.73 0.61
C PHE A 244 -14.65 9.04 1.41
N GLU A 245 -14.87 10.16 0.74
CA GLU A 245 -15.06 11.45 1.40
C GLU A 245 -16.26 11.46 2.34
N LEU A 246 -17.40 10.90 1.92
CA LEU A 246 -18.63 10.88 2.71
C LEU A 246 -18.58 9.95 3.92
N GLU A 247 -17.97 8.77 3.79
CA GLU A 247 -18.02 7.72 4.81
C GLU A 247 -16.78 7.67 5.71
N ILE A 248 -15.62 8.04 5.19
CA ILE A 248 -14.32 7.95 5.89
C ILE A 248 -13.75 9.35 6.18
N GLY A 249 -13.92 10.26 5.23
CA GLY A 249 -13.29 11.58 5.21
C GLY A 249 -11.92 11.55 4.53
N LEU A 250 -11.57 12.66 3.89
CA LEU A 250 -10.26 12.87 3.27
C LEU A 250 -9.26 13.41 4.29
N TRP A 251 -7.96 13.36 3.97
CA TRP A 251 -6.98 14.11 4.76
C TRP A 251 -7.36 15.59 4.72
N ASN A 252 -7.31 16.24 5.88
CA ASN A 252 -7.32 17.70 5.89
C ASN A 252 -6.04 18.16 5.17
N ASP A 253 -6.18 18.99 4.14
CA ASP A 253 -5.01 19.62 3.53
C ASP A 253 -4.24 20.37 4.64
N PRO A 254 -2.90 20.22 4.71
CA PRO A 254 -2.08 20.89 5.72
C PRO A 254 -2.13 22.42 5.59
#